data_AF-A0A8J3LH24-F1
#
_entry.id   AF-A0A8J3LH24-F1
#
_cell.length_a   1.000
_cell.length_b   1.000
_cell.length_c   1.000
_cell.angle_alpha   90.00
_cell.angle_beta   90.00
_cell.angle_gamma   90.00
#
_symmetry.space_group_name_H-M   'P 1'
#
loop_
_entity.id
_entity.type
_entity.pdbx_description
1 polymer ?
#
loop_
_entity_poly.entity_id
_entity_poly.type
_entity_poly.pdbx_seq_one_letter_code
_entity_poly.pdbx_strand_id
1 'polypeptide(L)'
;MRWQLLDEYSGSAGDPDRIVAHCVDVQGLFADPPSLPYERYTLHGCQPTGRLAAAIDRNDHRYWLGNVIVDSKHDPDRPPPPGCDCATIRCSCMEELVDVTVLGCRPSAHGDGLVDIDLEGGVRLDSGYTDRTPARRPDAIGFHLTGPDDDGDLGECLDISGLFVERPGASYPPAILVGCRPEPPLHAALAALAGGGSARRRLVRASLLAVEADGTVVSALYRSICATVTGVQPSSIGSGLVDVMFDGPVGEPLPARAREIWDLWYTGGPAERNAWAGYDAALRHEWAGAALAHHRHGASDLDARQVYHLDGRFVTDLDGFYCAIGEAVNGPGGYFGWNLSALHDCLTGGWGARTPFTLVWHDAHVAEQHLVPGYDRRRWATATTMAYLLGMLSEHGVEVELR
;
A
#
# COMPACT_ATOMS: atom_id res chain seq x y z
N MET A 1 14.93 -0.01 23.68
CA MET A 1 14.95 0.37 22.26
C MET A 1 13.67 -0.18 21.65
N ARG A 2 12.98 0.57 20.81
CA ARG A 2 11.69 0.17 20.22
C ARG A 2 11.79 -0.21 18.76
N TRP A 3 12.88 0.18 18.11
CA TRP A 3 13.07 -0.02 16.68
C TRP A 3 14.44 -0.62 16.41
N GLN A 4 14.49 -1.58 15.50
CA GLN A 4 15.72 -2.13 14.94
C GLN A 4 15.74 -1.85 13.44
N LEU A 5 16.88 -1.37 12.95
CA LEU A 5 17.13 -1.22 11.52
C LEU A 5 17.93 -2.42 11.04
N LEU A 6 17.43 -3.08 9.99
CA LEU A 6 18.08 -4.23 9.36
C LEU A 6 18.47 -3.87 7.93
N ASP A 7 19.73 -4.11 7.57
CA ASP A 7 20.30 -3.72 6.28
C ASP A 7 19.54 -4.37 5.11
N GLU A 8 19.10 -3.55 4.15
CA GLU A 8 18.52 -4.02 2.89
C GLU A 8 19.62 -4.13 1.85
N TYR A 9 20.05 -5.37 1.59
CA TYR A 9 21.25 -5.72 0.83
C TYR A 9 21.56 -4.85 -0.42
N SER A 10 22.82 -4.44 -0.51
CA SER A 10 23.48 -4.00 -1.76
C SER A 10 24.62 -4.95 -2.22
N GLY A 11 24.60 -6.20 -1.74
CA GLY A 11 25.62 -7.23 -1.97
C GLY A 11 25.01 -8.62 -2.28
N SER A 12 25.78 -9.46 -2.97
CA SER A 12 25.38 -10.78 -3.48
C SER A 12 24.71 -11.72 -2.47
N ALA A 13 23.73 -12.50 -2.95
CA ALA A 13 22.97 -13.48 -2.17
C ALA A 13 23.85 -14.36 -1.25
N GLY A 14 23.56 -14.35 0.06
CA GLY A 14 24.13 -15.27 1.05
C GLY A 14 24.92 -14.64 2.20
N ASP A 15 25.09 -13.33 2.25
CA ASP A 15 25.67 -12.62 3.40
C ASP A 15 24.52 -12.41 4.44
N PRO A 16 24.75 -12.50 5.76
CA PRO A 16 23.68 -12.44 6.75
C PRO A 16 23.16 -11.02 6.92
N ASP A 17 21.87 -10.86 7.23
CA ASP A 17 21.29 -9.55 7.50
C ASP A 17 22.02 -8.86 8.66
N ARG A 18 22.40 -7.60 8.46
CA ARG A 18 23.21 -6.85 9.42
C ARG A 18 22.34 -5.84 10.14
N ILE A 19 22.42 -5.84 11.47
CA ILE A 19 21.80 -4.79 12.26
C ILE A 19 22.55 -3.49 11.96
N VAL A 20 21.79 -2.46 11.58
CA VAL A 20 22.29 -1.11 11.29
C VAL A 20 22.26 -0.26 12.55
N ALA A 21 21.20 -0.38 13.35
CA ALA A 21 21.00 0.38 14.57
C ALA A 21 19.87 -0.16 15.44
N HIS A 22 19.89 0.20 16.71
CA HIS A 22 18.71 0.14 17.58
C HIS A 22 18.34 1.55 18.05
N CYS A 23 17.08 1.93 17.93
CA CYS A 23 16.62 3.28 18.24
C CYS A 23 15.49 3.29 19.27
N VAL A 24 15.37 4.38 20.01
CA VAL A 24 14.22 4.61 20.89
C VAL A 24 13.00 5.03 20.07
N ASP A 25 13.20 5.91 19.09
CA ASP A 25 12.13 6.37 18.18
C ASP A 25 12.67 6.67 16.78
N VAL A 26 11.76 6.74 15.81
CA VAL A 26 12.05 7.17 14.43
C VAL A 26 11.10 8.30 14.09
N GLN A 27 11.59 9.54 14.10
CA GLN A 27 10.79 10.69 13.65
C GLN A 27 10.58 10.59 12.14
N GLY A 28 9.35 10.85 11.70
CA GLY A 28 8.92 10.65 10.32
C GLY A 28 8.33 9.26 10.04
N LEU A 29 8.41 8.30 10.96
CA LEU A 29 7.75 6.99 10.79
C LEU A 29 6.23 7.08 10.89
N PHE A 30 5.72 7.96 11.75
CA PHE A 30 4.29 8.20 11.97
C PHE A 30 3.95 9.60 11.50
N ALA A 31 3.33 9.69 10.32
CA ALA A 31 2.88 10.93 9.71
C ALA A 31 1.74 10.60 8.75
N ASP A 32 0.67 11.39 8.78
CA ASP A 32 -0.44 11.18 7.85
C ASP A 32 0.05 11.46 6.42
N PRO A 33 -0.15 10.51 5.47
CA PRO A 33 0.20 10.76 4.09
C PRO A 33 -0.62 11.93 3.54
N PRO A 34 -0.04 12.78 2.67
CA PRO A 34 -0.82 13.78 1.98
C PRO A 34 -1.92 13.08 1.20
N SER A 35 -3.12 13.69 1.16
CA SER A 35 -4.18 13.21 0.29
C SER A 35 -3.68 13.18 -1.15
N LEU A 36 -4.02 12.13 -1.89
CA LEU A 36 -3.73 12.07 -3.32
C LEU A 36 -4.34 13.31 -4.01
N PRO A 37 -3.53 14.20 -4.62
CA PRO A 37 -4.05 15.39 -5.24
C PRO A 37 -4.86 15.00 -6.49
N TYR A 38 -6.00 15.65 -6.67
CA TYR A 38 -6.75 15.55 -7.91
C TYR A 38 -6.17 16.56 -8.90
N GLU A 39 -5.80 16.06 -10.06
CA GLU A 39 -5.22 16.85 -11.14
C GLU A 39 -6.17 16.81 -12.34
N ARG A 40 -5.93 17.73 -13.28
CA ARG A 40 -6.68 17.78 -14.53
C ARG A 40 -5.85 17.27 -15.68
N TYR A 41 -6.51 16.49 -16.51
CA TYR A 41 -5.92 15.92 -17.72
C TYR A 41 -6.77 16.30 -18.92
N THR A 42 -6.15 16.38 -20.08
CA THR A 42 -6.87 16.46 -21.35
C THR A 42 -6.40 15.34 -22.24
N LEU A 43 -7.31 14.43 -22.57
CA LEU A 43 -7.11 13.46 -23.63
C LEU A 43 -7.36 14.14 -24.98
N HIS A 44 -6.47 13.92 -25.94
CA HIS A 44 -6.52 14.58 -27.25
C HIS A 44 -6.79 13.59 -28.37
N GLY A 45 -7.64 13.98 -29.31
CA GLY A 45 -7.90 13.23 -30.54
C GLY A 45 -8.46 11.83 -30.29
N CYS A 46 -9.45 11.72 -29.40
CA CYS A 46 -9.95 10.43 -28.95
C CYS A 46 -11.07 9.86 -29.83
N GLN A 47 -11.11 8.53 -29.87
CA GLN A 47 -12.23 7.69 -30.32
C GLN A 47 -12.77 6.92 -29.10
N PRO A 48 -13.74 7.51 -28.37
CA PRO A 48 -14.30 6.90 -27.17
C PRO A 48 -15.03 5.60 -27.46
N THR A 49 -14.93 4.63 -26.56
CA THR A 49 -15.76 3.41 -26.58
C THR A 49 -16.36 3.14 -25.20
N GLY A 50 -17.20 2.12 -25.12
CA GLY A 50 -17.78 1.64 -23.86
C GLY A 50 -18.45 2.74 -23.03
N ARG A 51 -18.12 2.78 -21.74
CA ARG A 51 -18.70 3.76 -20.80
C ARG A 51 -18.23 5.19 -21.06
N LEU A 52 -17.05 5.40 -21.68
CA LEU A 52 -16.57 6.74 -22.02
C LEU A 52 -17.40 7.35 -23.17
N ALA A 53 -17.69 6.56 -24.20
CA ALA A 53 -18.60 6.98 -25.27
C ALA A 53 -20.00 7.32 -24.72
N ALA A 54 -20.54 6.45 -23.86
CA ALA A 54 -21.84 6.67 -23.24
C ALA A 54 -21.90 7.95 -22.38
N ALA A 55 -20.81 8.31 -21.71
CA ALA A 55 -20.69 9.54 -20.94
C ALA A 55 -20.75 10.78 -21.84
N ILE A 56 -20.00 10.74 -22.96
CA ILE A 56 -19.91 11.82 -23.94
C ILE A 56 -21.24 12.02 -24.67
N ASP A 57 -21.89 10.95 -25.11
CA ASP A 57 -23.17 10.99 -25.82
C ASP A 57 -24.29 11.60 -24.96
N ARG A 58 -24.23 11.38 -23.64
CA ARG A 58 -25.17 11.95 -22.68
C ARG A 58 -24.88 13.41 -22.33
N ASN A 59 -23.73 13.94 -22.78
CA ASN A 59 -23.23 15.26 -22.41
C ASN A 59 -23.14 15.42 -20.88
N ASP A 60 -22.76 14.34 -20.19
CA ASP A 60 -22.67 14.28 -18.73
C ASP A 60 -21.28 14.70 -18.25
N HIS A 61 -21.12 16.02 -18.08
CA HIS A 61 -19.89 16.71 -17.67
C HIS A 61 -19.45 16.42 -16.22
N ARG A 62 -20.02 15.39 -15.58
CA ARG A 62 -19.65 14.87 -14.26
C ARG A 62 -19.71 13.35 -14.20
N TYR A 63 -19.62 12.68 -15.35
CA TYR A 63 -19.68 11.24 -15.40
C TYR A 63 -18.44 10.62 -14.75
N TRP A 64 -18.66 9.80 -13.74
CA TRP A 64 -17.59 9.08 -13.04
C TRP A 64 -17.21 7.81 -13.80
N LEU A 65 -15.93 7.72 -14.18
CA LEU A 65 -15.33 6.58 -14.89
C LEU A 65 -14.69 5.56 -13.95
N GLY A 66 -14.39 5.90 -12.69
CA GLY A 66 -13.54 5.05 -11.84
C GLY A 66 -12.07 5.09 -12.30
N ASN A 67 -11.35 3.97 -12.20
CA ASN A 67 -9.94 3.95 -12.63
C ASN A 67 -9.84 3.83 -14.16
N VAL A 68 -8.80 4.45 -14.71
CA VAL A 68 -8.43 4.41 -16.12
C VAL A 68 -6.97 4.07 -16.23
N ILE A 69 -6.66 2.94 -16.87
CA ILE A 69 -5.32 2.61 -17.29
C ILE A 69 -5.05 3.28 -18.63
N VAL A 70 -3.97 4.05 -18.69
CA VAL A 70 -3.47 4.72 -19.88
C VAL A 70 -2.29 3.91 -20.40
N ASP A 71 -2.57 2.97 -21.30
CA ASP A 71 -1.54 2.10 -21.88
C ASP A 71 -0.95 2.72 -23.14
N SER A 72 0.37 2.65 -23.29
CA SER A 72 1.08 3.25 -24.40
C SER A 72 1.02 2.36 -25.64
N LYS A 73 0.56 2.92 -26.75
CA LYS A 73 0.65 2.26 -28.07
C LYS A 73 1.98 2.58 -28.71
N HIS A 74 2.88 1.60 -28.77
CA HIS A 74 4.15 1.73 -29.47
C HIS A 74 4.03 1.41 -30.96
N ASP A 75 4.89 2.02 -31.77
CA ASP A 75 5.01 1.72 -33.20
C ASP A 75 5.55 0.29 -33.37
N PRO A 76 4.81 -0.64 -34.01
CA PRO A 76 5.23 -2.04 -34.16
C PRO A 76 6.48 -2.19 -35.05
N ASP A 77 6.78 -1.20 -35.89
CA ASP A 77 7.95 -1.20 -36.77
C ASP A 77 9.21 -0.66 -36.07
N ARG A 78 9.09 -0.21 -34.82
CA ARG A 78 10.21 0.28 -34.00
C ARG A 78 10.38 -0.59 -32.75
N PRO A 79 11.62 -0.77 -32.27
CA PRO A 79 11.82 -1.40 -30.98
C PRO A 79 11.18 -0.54 -29.88
N PRO A 80 10.59 -1.17 -28.84
CA PRO A 80 10.03 -0.43 -27.73
C PRO A 80 11.10 0.41 -27.02
N PRO A 81 10.71 1.50 -26.34
CA PRO A 81 11.65 2.33 -25.59
C PRO A 81 12.45 1.50 -24.59
N PRO A 82 13.74 1.81 -24.35
CA PRO A 82 14.53 1.14 -23.32
C PRO A 82 13.79 1.16 -21.97
N GLY A 83 13.53 -0.02 -21.41
CA GLY A 83 12.82 -0.17 -20.13
C GLY A 83 11.29 -0.28 -20.23
N CYS A 84 10.66 -0.21 -21.41
CA CYS A 84 9.30 -0.77 -21.58
C CYS A 84 9.39 -2.26 -21.95
N ASP A 85 8.64 -3.08 -21.23
CA ASP A 85 8.26 -4.42 -21.61
C ASP A 85 6.82 -4.40 -22.14
N CYS A 86 6.67 -4.64 -23.44
CA CYS A 86 5.37 -4.71 -24.15
C CYS A 86 4.89 -6.14 -24.38
N ALA A 87 5.62 -7.16 -23.88
CA ALA A 87 5.32 -8.56 -24.21
C ALA A 87 4.17 -9.15 -23.37
N THR A 88 3.66 -8.39 -22.39
CA THR A 88 2.58 -8.80 -21.49
C THR A 88 1.26 -8.09 -21.81
N ILE A 89 0.20 -8.39 -21.06
CA ILE A 89 -1.15 -7.84 -21.27
C ILE A 89 -1.19 -6.31 -21.16
N ARG A 90 -0.19 -5.66 -20.54
CA ARG A 90 -0.03 -4.19 -20.46
C ARG A 90 1.44 -3.79 -20.62
N CYS A 91 1.75 -2.67 -21.28
CA CYS A 91 3.16 -2.21 -21.30
C CYS A 91 3.56 -1.73 -19.91
N SER A 92 4.80 -2.02 -19.51
CA SER A 92 5.37 -1.51 -18.24
C SER A 92 5.54 0.02 -18.18
N CYS A 93 5.11 0.76 -19.20
CA CYS A 93 5.00 2.22 -19.20
C CYS A 93 3.56 2.74 -19.20
N MET A 94 2.59 1.87 -18.91
CA MET A 94 1.24 2.29 -18.57
C MET A 94 1.25 3.15 -17.31
N GLU A 95 0.32 4.09 -17.26
CA GLU A 95 0.04 4.89 -16.07
C GLU A 95 -1.41 4.65 -15.65
N GLU A 96 -1.69 4.77 -14.36
CA GLU A 96 -3.04 4.62 -13.84
C GLU A 96 -3.56 5.94 -13.25
N LEU A 97 -4.68 6.37 -13.82
CA LEU A 97 -5.52 7.40 -13.23
C LEU A 97 -6.58 6.75 -12.35
N VAL A 98 -6.78 7.29 -11.15
CA VAL A 98 -7.74 6.76 -10.16
C VAL A 98 -8.86 7.75 -9.90
N ASP A 99 -10.06 7.21 -9.64
CA ASP A 99 -11.29 7.98 -9.33
C ASP A 99 -11.58 9.09 -10.36
N VAL A 100 -11.46 8.73 -11.65
CA VAL A 100 -11.53 9.66 -12.78
C VAL A 100 -12.96 10.09 -13.05
N THR A 101 -13.16 11.38 -13.27
CA THR A 101 -14.42 11.99 -13.67
C THR A 101 -14.24 12.76 -14.98
N VAL A 102 -15.17 12.59 -15.92
CA VAL A 102 -15.23 13.41 -17.14
C VAL A 102 -15.77 14.78 -16.78
N LEU A 103 -15.01 15.82 -17.12
CA LEU A 103 -15.39 17.23 -16.92
C LEU A 103 -16.05 17.83 -18.17
N GLY A 104 -15.74 17.29 -19.34
CA GLY A 104 -16.39 17.64 -20.58
C GLY A 104 -15.62 17.22 -21.82
N CYS A 105 -16.22 17.48 -22.98
CA CYS A 105 -15.66 17.11 -24.27
C CYS A 105 -15.90 18.19 -25.34
N ARG A 106 -15.02 18.23 -26.34
CA ARG A 106 -15.10 19.14 -27.49
C ARG A 106 -14.61 18.43 -28.76
N PRO A 107 -15.06 18.84 -29.96
CA PRO A 107 -14.46 18.37 -31.21
C PRO A 107 -12.95 18.61 -31.21
N SER A 108 -12.18 17.61 -31.63
CA SER A 108 -10.73 17.69 -31.68
C SER A 108 -10.23 18.38 -32.93
N ALA A 109 -9.12 19.11 -32.82
CA ALA A 109 -8.40 19.65 -33.97
C ALA A 109 -7.63 18.56 -34.77
N HIS A 110 -7.51 17.35 -34.23
CA HIS A 110 -6.73 16.26 -34.83
C HIS A 110 -7.43 15.54 -35.99
N GLY A 111 -8.74 15.72 -36.16
CA GLY A 111 -9.47 15.12 -37.28
C GLY A 111 -10.98 15.08 -37.07
N ASP A 112 -11.70 14.91 -38.18
CA ASP A 112 -13.16 14.81 -38.15
C ASP A 112 -13.61 13.56 -37.39
N GLY A 113 -14.57 13.73 -36.48
CA GLY A 113 -15.12 12.66 -35.65
C GLY A 113 -14.30 12.32 -34.39
N LEU A 114 -13.15 12.97 -34.17
CA LEU A 114 -12.37 12.85 -32.94
C LEU A 114 -12.80 13.90 -31.91
N VAL A 115 -12.62 13.59 -30.62
CA VAL A 115 -12.95 14.49 -29.51
C VAL A 115 -11.78 14.66 -28.55
N ASP A 116 -11.61 15.86 -28.01
CA ASP A 116 -10.77 16.09 -26.85
C ASP A 116 -11.63 16.03 -25.58
N ILE A 117 -11.11 15.40 -24.53
CA ILE A 117 -11.87 15.09 -23.30
C ILE A 117 -11.08 15.60 -22.10
N ASP A 118 -11.70 16.46 -21.31
CA ASP A 118 -11.12 16.93 -20.06
C ASP A 118 -11.55 16.00 -18.92
N LEU A 119 -10.58 15.60 -18.11
CA LEU A 119 -10.72 14.67 -16.99
C LEU A 119 -10.21 15.30 -15.69
N GLU A 120 -10.72 14.83 -14.57
CA GLU A 120 -10.17 15.09 -13.23
C GLU A 120 -10.03 13.76 -12.48
N GLY A 121 -8.92 13.57 -11.78
CA GLY A 121 -8.67 12.36 -10.99
C GLY A 121 -7.30 12.39 -10.34
N GLY A 122 -6.98 11.36 -9.56
CA GLY A 122 -5.63 11.16 -9.03
C GLY A 122 -4.76 10.36 -9.99
N VAL A 123 -3.44 10.40 -9.81
CA VAL A 123 -2.50 9.49 -10.49
C VAL A 123 -1.85 8.55 -9.48
N ARG A 124 -1.93 7.24 -9.72
CA ARG A 124 -1.26 6.26 -8.88
C ARG A 124 0.16 6.04 -9.40
N LEU A 125 1.11 6.71 -8.76
CA LEU A 125 2.54 6.53 -9.02
C LEU A 125 2.98 5.29 -8.25
N ASP A 126 3.31 4.20 -8.95
CA ASP A 126 3.87 3.01 -8.32
C ASP A 126 5.22 3.36 -7.66
N SER A 127 5.27 3.35 -6.33
CA SER A 127 6.45 3.66 -5.52
C SER A 127 7.37 2.44 -5.33
N GLY A 128 7.00 1.25 -5.84
CA GLY A 128 7.57 -0.02 -5.38
C GLY A 128 8.53 -0.74 -6.33
N TYR A 129 8.37 -0.66 -7.66
CA TYR A 129 9.05 -1.59 -8.57
C TYR A 129 9.85 -0.96 -9.70
N THR A 130 9.70 0.34 -9.96
CA THR A 130 10.49 1.02 -10.99
C THR A 130 10.90 2.40 -10.52
N ASP A 131 12.17 2.79 -10.75
CA ASP A 131 12.68 4.18 -10.57
C ASP A 131 12.02 5.18 -11.56
N ARG A 132 10.86 4.82 -12.13
CA ARG A 132 10.22 5.54 -13.21
C ARG A 132 9.18 6.49 -12.64
N THR A 133 9.49 7.78 -12.71
CA THR A 133 8.47 8.82 -12.62
C THR A 133 7.85 9.04 -14.00
N PRO A 134 6.52 9.24 -14.11
CA PRO A 134 5.86 9.59 -15.37
C PRO A 134 6.28 10.94 -15.94
N ALA A 135 7.32 11.59 -15.42
CA ALA A 135 7.75 12.91 -15.85
C ALA A 135 8.08 13.01 -17.35
N ARG A 136 8.25 11.88 -18.04
CA ARG A 136 8.49 11.82 -19.47
C ARG A 136 7.48 10.94 -20.20
N ARG A 137 6.81 11.54 -21.18
CA ARG A 137 5.96 10.84 -22.14
C ARG A 137 6.75 9.75 -22.87
N PRO A 138 6.25 8.49 -22.92
CA PRO A 138 6.85 7.44 -23.73
C PRO A 138 6.88 7.77 -25.23
N ASP A 139 7.79 7.15 -25.98
CA ASP A 139 7.77 7.18 -27.45
C ASP A 139 6.63 6.27 -27.95
N ALA A 140 5.42 6.80 -27.89
CA ALA A 140 4.17 6.15 -28.22
C ALA A 140 3.44 6.95 -29.31
N ILE A 141 2.82 6.23 -30.26
CA ILE A 141 2.01 6.80 -31.34
C ILE A 141 0.58 7.13 -30.89
N GLY A 142 0.20 6.72 -29.68
CA GLY A 142 -1.08 6.99 -29.05
C GLY A 142 -1.21 6.23 -27.74
N PHE A 143 -2.42 6.21 -27.19
CA PHE A 143 -2.76 5.55 -25.95
C PHE A 143 -4.05 4.74 -26.10
N HIS A 144 -4.07 3.57 -25.47
CA HIS A 144 -5.26 2.76 -25.28
C HIS A 144 -5.76 2.95 -23.85
N LEU A 145 -7.05 3.24 -23.70
CA LEU A 145 -7.68 3.46 -22.41
C LEU A 145 -8.53 2.25 -22.03
N THR A 146 -8.30 1.72 -20.84
CA THR A 146 -9.04 0.57 -20.32
C THR A 146 -9.39 0.75 -18.84
N GLY A 147 -10.40 0.04 -18.36
CA GLY A 147 -10.59 -0.15 -16.92
C GLY A 147 -9.47 -1.02 -16.30
N PRO A 148 -9.35 -1.02 -14.96
CA PRO A 148 -8.49 -1.96 -14.24
C PRO A 148 -8.98 -3.41 -14.50
N ASP A 149 -8.07 -4.39 -14.45
CA ASP A 149 -8.36 -5.81 -14.70
C ASP A 149 -9.09 -6.07 -16.05
N ASP A 150 -8.83 -5.22 -17.04
CA ASP A 150 -9.47 -5.21 -18.36
C ASP A 150 -11.01 -5.01 -18.29
N ASP A 151 -11.50 -4.33 -17.26
CA ASP A 151 -12.91 -3.96 -17.06
C ASP A 151 -13.36 -2.87 -18.05
N GLY A 152 -13.44 -3.28 -19.32
CA GLY A 152 -14.00 -2.50 -20.40
C GLY A 152 -12.99 -1.64 -21.16
N ASP A 153 -13.13 -1.67 -22.48
CA ASP A 153 -12.49 -0.72 -23.39
C ASP A 153 -13.13 0.67 -23.24
N LEU A 154 -12.28 1.69 -23.09
CA LEU A 154 -12.67 3.10 -23.00
C LEU A 154 -12.28 3.87 -24.27
N GLY A 155 -11.52 3.24 -25.17
CA GLY A 155 -11.21 3.75 -26.48
C GLY A 155 -9.76 4.20 -26.61
N GLU A 156 -9.48 4.92 -27.69
CA GLU A 156 -8.13 5.29 -28.08
C GLU A 156 -7.97 6.79 -28.11
N CYS A 157 -6.80 7.29 -27.75
CA CYS A 157 -6.46 8.71 -27.84
C CYS A 157 -5.08 8.89 -28.44
N LEU A 158 -4.87 10.00 -29.16
CA LEU A 158 -3.57 10.31 -29.76
C LEU A 158 -2.59 10.83 -28.71
N ASP A 159 -3.08 11.57 -27.72
CA ASP A 159 -2.22 12.12 -26.68
C ASP A 159 -2.96 12.39 -25.37
N ILE A 160 -2.20 12.68 -24.31
CA ILE A 160 -2.71 13.13 -23.01
C ILE A 160 -1.82 14.22 -22.41
N SER A 161 -2.42 15.37 -22.12
CA SER A 161 -1.78 16.48 -21.40
C SER A 161 -2.03 16.36 -19.89
N GLY A 162 -1.04 16.78 -19.10
CA GLY A 162 -1.09 16.78 -17.63
C GLY A 162 -0.62 15.47 -16.98
N LEU A 163 -0.65 14.34 -17.70
CA LEU A 163 -0.20 13.07 -17.13
C LEU A 163 1.33 13.01 -16.99
N PHE A 164 2.04 13.32 -18.08
CA PHE A 164 3.50 13.16 -18.12
C PHE A 164 4.23 14.45 -17.73
N VAL A 165 4.18 14.79 -16.44
CA VAL A 165 4.79 16.00 -15.88
C VAL A 165 5.63 15.65 -14.66
N GLU A 166 6.67 16.46 -14.42
CA GLU A 166 7.44 16.36 -13.18
C GLU A 166 6.55 16.77 -12.00
N ARG A 167 6.27 15.80 -11.12
CA ARG A 167 5.53 16.04 -9.88
C ARG A 167 6.53 16.15 -8.73
N PRO A 168 6.38 17.12 -7.82
CA PRO A 168 7.09 17.08 -6.56
C PRO A 168 6.71 15.76 -5.87
N GLY A 169 7.70 14.93 -5.53
CA GLY A 169 7.44 13.75 -4.70
C GLY A 169 6.72 14.17 -3.40
N ALA A 170 5.91 13.28 -2.83
CA ALA A 170 5.32 13.52 -1.52
C ALA A 170 6.45 13.93 -0.55
N SER A 171 6.44 15.19 -0.10
CA SER A 171 7.50 15.72 0.74
C SER A 171 7.19 15.32 2.18
N TYR A 172 7.56 14.10 2.52
CA TYR A 172 7.65 13.70 3.92
C TYR A 172 8.85 14.39 4.56
N PRO A 173 8.75 14.77 5.86
CA PRO A 173 9.89 15.32 6.56
C PRO A 173 11.03 14.28 6.58
N PRO A 174 12.30 14.71 6.48
CA PRO A 174 13.42 13.80 6.58
C PRO A 174 13.39 12.99 7.87
N ALA A 175 13.81 11.73 7.80
CA ALA A 175 13.83 10.85 8.94
C ALA A 175 14.88 11.29 9.96
N ILE A 176 14.56 11.13 11.25
CA ILE A 176 15.54 11.25 12.34
C ILE A 176 15.44 10.00 13.21
N LEU A 177 16.55 9.27 13.32
CA LEU A 177 16.69 8.20 14.30
C LEU A 177 16.98 8.84 15.65
N VAL A 178 16.15 8.58 16.65
CA VAL A 178 16.22 9.24 17.96
C VAL A 178 16.65 8.23 19.02
N GLY A 179 17.63 8.63 19.85
CA GLY A 179 18.18 7.77 20.89
C GLY A 179 18.79 6.48 20.31
N CYS A 180 19.56 6.62 19.23
CA CYS A 180 20.12 5.52 18.47
C CYS A 180 21.42 5.00 19.09
N ARG A 181 21.54 3.68 19.17
CA ARG A 181 22.81 2.96 19.30
C ARG A 181 23.21 2.46 17.91
N PRO A 182 24.24 3.07 17.28
CA PRO A 182 24.72 2.63 15.98
C PRO A 182 25.38 1.25 16.05
N GLU A 183 25.17 0.44 15.04
CA GLU A 183 25.90 -0.81 14.80
C GLU A 183 26.89 -0.62 13.62
N PRO A 184 27.76 -1.60 13.28
CA PRO A 184 28.86 -1.37 12.34
C PRO A 184 28.48 -0.71 10.99
N PRO A 185 27.33 -1.01 10.34
CA PRO A 185 26.92 -0.33 9.12
C PRO A 185 26.70 1.19 9.33
N LEU A 186 25.97 1.57 10.39
CA LEU A 186 25.73 2.98 10.68
C LEU A 186 27.00 3.68 11.17
N HIS A 187 27.85 3.02 11.95
CA HIS A 187 29.17 3.56 12.31
C HIS A 187 30.02 3.92 11.09
N ALA A 188 30.00 3.08 10.04
CA ALA A 188 30.73 3.35 8.81
C ALA A 188 30.18 4.60 8.08
N ALA A 189 28.85 4.76 8.04
CA ALA A 189 28.22 5.95 7.46
C ALA A 189 28.53 7.22 8.27
N LEU A 190 28.50 7.14 9.61
CA LEU A 190 28.86 8.24 10.51
C LEU A 190 30.35 8.64 10.37
N ALA A 191 31.25 7.65 10.27
CA ALA A 191 32.67 7.89 10.04
C ALA A 191 32.93 8.54 8.67
N ALA A 192 32.18 8.11 7.64
CA ALA A 192 32.22 8.74 6.32
C ALA A 192 31.72 10.19 6.38
N LEU A 193 30.65 10.49 7.13
CA LEU A 193 30.21 11.86 7.37
C LEU A 193 31.30 12.73 7.99
N ALA A 194 31.90 12.26 9.10
CA ALA A 194 32.96 13.01 9.80
C ALA A 194 34.21 13.25 8.93
N GLY A 195 34.52 12.33 8.02
CA GLY A 195 35.66 12.42 7.10
C GLY A 195 35.38 13.13 5.77
N GLY A 196 34.20 13.73 5.56
CA GLY A 196 33.84 14.36 4.29
C GLY A 196 33.65 13.37 3.12
N GLY A 197 33.26 12.13 3.42
CA GLY A 197 33.02 11.07 2.46
C GLY A 197 31.84 11.34 1.53
N SER A 198 31.84 10.67 0.37
CA SER A 198 30.78 10.83 -0.64
C SER A 198 29.40 10.39 -0.12
N ALA A 199 28.33 10.89 -0.74
CA ALA A 199 26.94 10.51 -0.42
C ALA A 199 26.75 8.99 -0.44
N ARG A 200 27.34 8.28 -1.42
CA ARG A 200 27.29 6.82 -1.51
C ARG A 200 27.83 6.11 -0.27
N ARG A 201 28.86 6.65 0.40
CA ARG A 201 29.43 6.06 1.63
C ARG A 201 28.63 6.38 2.89
N ARG A 202 27.71 7.34 2.81
CA ARG A 202 26.82 7.79 3.89
C ARG A 202 25.39 7.28 3.69
N LEU A 203 25.11 6.59 2.57
CA LEU A 203 23.82 6.01 2.25
C LEU A 203 23.54 4.86 3.21
N VAL A 204 22.35 4.86 3.80
CA VAL A 204 21.80 3.77 4.60
C VAL A 204 20.58 3.24 3.86
N ARG A 205 20.52 1.92 3.71
CA ARG A 205 19.35 1.17 3.22
C ARG A 205 18.97 0.18 4.30
N ALA A 206 17.82 0.34 4.92
CA ALA A 206 17.43 -0.53 6.01
C ALA A 206 15.92 -0.63 6.18
N SER A 207 15.43 -1.85 6.39
CA SER A 207 14.07 -2.11 6.85
C SER A 207 13.94 -1.74 8.33
N LEU A 208 12.74 -1.28 8.72
CA LEU A 208 12.37 -1.00 10.10
C LEU A 208 11.60 -2.18 10.68
N LEU A 209 12.08 -2.65 11.83
CA LEU A 209 11.45 -3.69 12.64
C LEU A 209 11.08 -3.11 14.00
N ALA A 210 9.90 -3.45 14.50
CA ALA A 210 9.53 -3.16 15.87
C ALA A 210 10.26 -4.10 16.84
N VAL A 211 10.48 -3.62 18.05
CA VAL A 211 11.14 -4.35 19.15
C VAL A 211 10.25 -4.24 20.37
N GLU A 212 9.86 -5.38 20.94
CA GLU A 212 9.05 -5.46 22.15
C GLU A 212 9.83 -5.05 23.40
N ALA A 213 9.12 -4.82 24.51
CA ALA A 213 9.73 -4.38 25.76
C ALA A 213 10.78 -5.36 26.34
N ASP A 214 10.67 -6.65 26.03
CA ASP A 214 11.63 -7.68 26.43
C ASP A 214 12.86 -7.78 25.50
N GLY A 215 12.87 -7.00 24.41
CA GLY A 215 13.92 -6.98 23.39
C GLY A 215 13.68 -7.93 22.21
N THR A 216 12.56 -8.64 22.17
CA THR A 216 12.18 -9.49 21.03
C THR A 216 11.93 -8.62 19.81
N VAL A 217 12.59 -8.96 18.70
CA VAL A 217 12.37 -8.30 17.41
C VAL A 217 11.17 -8.96 16.73
N VAL A 218 10.17 -8.16 16.39
CA VAL A 218 8.98 -8.60 15.65
C VAL A 218 9.15 -8.30 14.17
N SER A 219 8.33 -8.93 13.33
CA SER A 219 8.49 -8.88 11.87
C SER A 219 8.45 -7.45 11.31
N ALA A 220 9.02 -7.26 10.12
CA ALA A 220 9.21 -5.95 9.50
C ALA A 220 7.89 -5.21 9.25
N LEU A 221 7.89 -3.90 9.49
CA LEU A 221 6.74 -3.01 9.27
C LEU A 221 6.39 -2.81 7.78
N TYR A 222 7.08 -3.49 6.86
CA TYR A 222 7.15 -3.11 5.45
C TYR A 222 7.47 -1.61 5.26
N ARG A 223 8.36 -1.07 6.11
CA ARG A 223 8.87 0.31 6.04
C ARG A 223 10.39 0.28 6.00
N SER A 224 10.99 1.20 5.24
CA SER A 224 12.43 1.27 5.10
C SER A 224 12.92 2.71 5.05
N ILE A 225 14.22 2.88 5.31
CA ILE A 225 14.94 4.12 5.07
C ILE A 225 15.95 3.83 3.97
N CYS A 226 15.88 4.58 2.87
CA CYS A 226 16.90 4.60 1.81
C CYS A 226 17.35 6.06 1.63
N ALA A 227 18.25 6.52 2.51
CA ALA A 227 18.62 7.93 2.59
C ALA A 227 20.08 8.13 3.05
N THR A 228 20.63 9.30 2.76
CA THR A 228 22.00 9.67 3.14
C THR A 228 22.02 10.29 4.52
N VAL A 229 22.96 9.87 5.37
CA VAL A 229 23.22 10.54 6.64
C VAL A 229 23.77 11.96 6.39
N THR A 230 23.09 12.97 6.93
CA THR A 230 23.45 14.38 6.83
C THR A 230 24.00 14.95 8.13
N GLY A 231 23.68 14.35 9.28
CA GLY A 231 24.12 14.84 10.57
C GLY A 231 24.00 13.82 11.68
N VAL A 232 24.71 14.08 12.78
CA VAL A 232 24.66 13.31 14.01
C VAL A 232 24.88 14.23 15.20
N GLN A 233 24.15 14.01 16.28
CA GLN A 233 24.31 14.74 17.54
C GLN A 233 24.11 13.81 18.74
N PRO A 234 24.67 14.12 19.93
CA PRO A 234 24.33 13.41 21.15
C PRO A 234 22.82 13.47 21.41
N SER A 235 22.22 12.32 21.76
CA SER A 235 20.79 12.26 22.07
C SER A 235 20.50 12.79 23.48
N SER A 236 19.34 13.41 23.66
CA SER A 236 18.85 13.83 24.97
C SER A 236 18.31 12.67 25.83
N ILE A 237 18.07 11.49 25.23
CA ILE A 237 17.36 10.35 25.86
C ILE A 237 18.31 9.44 26.65
N GLY A 238 19.63 9.58 26.52
CA GLY A 238 20.57 8.80 27.32
C GLY A 238 22.03 9.03 26.98
N SER A 239 22.91 8.78 27.96
CA SER A 239 24.35 8.87 27.76
C SER A 239 24.83 7.82 26.76
N GLY A 240 25.59 8.23 25.74
CA GLY A 240 26.15 7.33 24.74
C GLY A 240 25.23 6.99 23.57
N LEU A 241 24.02 7.58 23.53
CA LEU A 241 23.12 7.49 22.38
C LEU A 241 23.26 8.72 21.48
N VAL A 242 22.93 8.57 20.21
CA VAL A 242 22.98 9.65 19.22
C VAL A 242 21.65 9.82 18.50
N ASP A 243 21.34 11.02 18.07
CA ASP A 243 20.29 11.27 17.09
C ASP A 243 20.95 11.41 15.71
N VAL A 244 20.40 10.73 14.70
CA VAL A 244 20.96 10.67 13.34
C VAL A 244 19.97 11.23 12.34
N MET A 245 20.40 12.22 11.56
CA MET A 245 19.58 12.94 10.58
C MET A 245 19.87 12.46 9.16
N PHE A 246 18.81 12.33 8.36
CA PHE A 246 18.86 11.91 6.96
C PHE A 246 18.46 13.06 6.02
N ASP A 247 18.79 12.96 4.73
CA ASP A 247 18.29 13.86 3.67
C ASP A 247 16.95 13.42 3.07
N GLY A 248 16.51 12.20 3.37
CA GLY A 248 15.28 11.60 2.89
C GLY A 248 14.38 11.13 4.03
N PRO A 249 13.09 10.93 3.75
CA PRO A 249 12.14 10.44 4.74
C PRO A 249 12.29 8.94 4.99
N VAL A 250 11.53 8.43 5.95
CA VAL A 250 11.15 7.01 5.92
C VAL A 250 10.28 6.81 4.67
N GLY A 251 10.37 5.64 4.01
CA GLY A 251 9.37 5.25 3.01
C GLY A 251 7.95 5.38 3.58
N GLU A 252 6.93 5.33 2.71
CA GLU A 252 5.51 5.66 3.02
C GLU A 252 5.16 5.59 4.52
N PRO A 253 5.07 6.71 5.26
CA PRO A 253 4.90 6.65 6.70
C PRO A 253 3.58 6.01 7.10
N LEU A 254 3.53 5.53 8.34
CA LEU A 254 2.30 5.05 8.96
C LEU A 254 1.42 6.25 9.35
N PRO A 255 0.07 6.14 9.31
CA PRO A 255 -0.81 7.18 9.86
C PRO A 255 -0.37 7.62 11.25
N ALA A 256 -0.46 8.92 11.56
CA ALA A 256 0.12 9.48 12.78
C ALA A 256 -0.39 8.78 14.05
N ARG A 257 -1.69 8.43 14.06
CA ARG A 257 -2.35 7.74 15.16
C ARG A 257 -2.03 6.24 15.24
N ALA A 258 -1.40 5.65 14.24
CA ALA A 258 -0.94 4.25 14.31
C ALA A 258 0.09 4.07 15.44
N ARG A 259 0.75 5.16 15.88
CA ARG A 259 1.61 5.13 17.08
C ARG A 259 0.89 4.56 18.31
N GLU A 260 -0.40 4.85 18.49
CA GLU A 260 -1.20 4.32 19.60
C GLU A 260 -1.27 2.78 19.56
N ILE A 261 -1.37 2.20 18.35
CA ILE A 261 -1.38 0.76 18.12
C ILE A 261 0.00 0.18 18.46
N TRP A 262 1.07 0.72 17.88
CA TRP A 262 2.43 0.20 18.15
C TRP A 262 2.87 0.36 19.62
N ASP A 263 2.41 1.40 20.32
CA ASP A 263 2.63 1.56 21.75
C ASP A 263 1.89 0.49 22.57
N LEU A 264 0.67 0.10 22.19
CA LEU A 264 -0.07 -0.98 22.85
C LEU A 264 0.67 -2.32 22.72
N TRP A 265 1.18 -2.64 21.53
CA TRP A 265 1.90 -3.89 21.27
C TRP A 265 3.26 -3.93 21.96
N TYR A 266 3.96 -2.80 22.01
CA TYR A 266 5.19 -2.69 22.80
C TYR A 266 4.99 -3.08 24.27
N THR A 267 3.81 -2.84 24.82
CA THR A 267 3.46 -3.17 26.22
C THR A 267 2.80 -4.53 26.44
N GLY A 268 2.79 -5.40 25.42
CA GLY A 268 2.27 -6.78 25.51
C GLY A 268 1.01 -7.06 24.69
N GLY A 269 0.54 -6.10 23.90
CA GLY A 269 -0.58 -6.29 22.98
C GLY A 269 -1.97 -6.22 23.63
N PRO A 270 -3.03 -6.35 22.82
CA PRO A 270 -4.41 -6.27 23.31
C PRO A 270 -4.80 -7.51 24.13
N ALA A 271 -5.32 -7.30 25.33
CA ALA A 271 -5.85 -8.37 26.18
C ALA A 271 -7.35 -8.65 25.97
N GLU A 272 -8.07 -7.69 25.40
CA GLU A 272 -9.51 -7.74 25.15
C GLU A 272 -9.82 -7.69 23.66
N ARG A 273 -10.89 -8.37 23.24
CA ARG A 273 -11.39 -8.34 21.87
C ARG A 273 -11.96 -6.96 21.54
N ASN A 274 -11.98 -6.62 20.25
CA ASN A 274 -12.58 -5.41 19.71
C ASN A 274 -11.93 -4.10 20.16
N ALA A 275 -10.69 -4.12 20.68
CA ALA A 275 -9.96 -2.89 20.99
C ALA A 275 -9.70 -2.03 19.72
N TRP A 276 -9.77 -2.64 18.53
CA TRP A 276 -9.73 -1.97 17.23
C TRP A 276 -11.04 -1.31 16.79
N ALA A 277 -12.17 -1.61 17.44
CA ALA A 277 -13.49 -1.22 16.94
C ALA A 277 -13.68 0.30 16.82
N GLY A 278 -13.04 1.07 17.70
CA GLY A 278 -13.11 2.54 17.70
C GLY A 278 -12.25 3.24 16.64
N TYR A 279 -11.41 2.49 15.92
CA TYR A 279 -10.57 3.01 14.84
C TYR A 279 -11.35 3.15 13.52
N ASP A 280 -10.90 4.04 12.66
CA ASP A 280 -11.34 4.10 11.27
C ASP A 280 -10.69 2.98 10.43
N ALA A 281 -11.09 2.84 9.16
CA ALA A 281 -10.54 1.83 8.26
C ALA A 281 -9.01 1.91 8.12
N ALA A 282 -8.42 3.12 8.25
CA ALA A 282 -6.96 3.30 8.19
C ALA A 282 -6.27 2.65 9.36
N LEU A 283 -6.69 3.00 10.56
CA LEU A 283 -6.10 2.46 11.77
C LEU A 283 -6.46 0.97 11.98
N ARG A 284 -7.60 0.49 11.46
CA ARG A 284 -7.91 -0.96 11.43
C ARG A 284 -6.99 -1.75 10.49
N HIS A 285 -6.58 -1.16 9.38
CA HIS A 285 -5.56 -1.79 8.53
C HIS A 285 -4.21 -1.88 9.22
N GLU A 286 -3.80 -0.78 9.89
CA GLU A 286 -2.57 -0.77 10.69
C GLU A 286 -2.66 -1.75 11.87
N TRP A 287 -3.83 -1.94 12.45
CA TRP A 287 -4.09 -2.97 13.46
C TRP A 287 -3.84 -4.38 12.90
N ALA A 288 -4.38 -4.69 11.71
CA ALA A 288 -4.14 -5.98 11.06
C ALA A 288 -2.65 -6.19 10.70
N GLY A 289 -1.95 -5.12 10.30
CA GLY A 289 -0.50 -5.13 10.07
C GLY A 289 0.30 -5.38 11.36
N ALA A 290 -0.07 -4.74 12.48
CA ALA A 290 0.52 -4.99 13.79
C ALA A 290 0.23 -6.44 14.25
N ALA A 291 -0.99 -6.93 14.06
CA ALA A 291 -1.35 -8.32 14.35
C ALA A 291 -0.47 -9.31 13.55
N LEU A 292 -0.21 -9.03 12.26
CA LEU A 292 0.71 -9.83 11.43
C LEU A 292 2.12 -9.81 12.01
N ALA A 293 2.65 -8.61 12.30
CA ALA A 293 4.03 -8.46 12.76
C ALA A 293 4.31 -9.24 14.06
N HIS A 294 3.29 -9.38 14.91
CA HIS A 294 3.34 -10.10 16.18
C HIS A 294 2.74 -11.52 16.13
N HIS A 295 2.37 -12.01 14.93
CA HIS A 295 1.87 -13.37 14.78
C HIS A 295 2.99 -14.39 15.06
N ARG A 296 2.66 -15.44 15.81
CA ARG A 296 3.62 -16.49 16.16
C ARG A 296 3.77 -17.50 15.02
N HIS A 297 4.70 -17.22 14.12
CA HIS A 297 5.04 -18.13 13.02
C HIS A 297 5.51 -19.50 13.53
N GLY A 298 5.08 -20.56 12.84
CA GLY A 298 5.46 -21.94 13.16
C GLY A 298 4.65 -22.59 14.28
N ALA A 299 3.70 -21.87 14.89
CA ALA A 299 2.65 -22.51 15.67
C ALA A 299 1.85 -23.46 14.78
N SER A 300 1.52 -24.65 15.30
CA SER A 300 0.62 -25.55 14.57
C SER A 300 -0.79 -24.99 14.60
N ASP A 301 -1.49 -25.11 13.47
CA ASP A 301 -2.92 -24.83 13.43
C ASP A 301 -3.68 -25.67 14.46
N LEU A 302 -4.79 -25.12 14.94
CA LEU A 302 -5.80 -25.95 15.60
C LEU A 302 -6.36 -26.98 14.61
N ASP A 303 -6.93 -28.05 15.16
CA ASP A 303 -7.48 -29.15 14.36
C ASP A 303 -8.52 -28.67 13.34
N ALA A 304 -8.76 -29.45 12.29
CA ALA A 304 -9.86 -29.16 11.38
C ALA A 304 -11.22 -29.31 12.10
N ARG A 305 -12.27 -28.72 11.52
CA ARG A 305 -13.67 -28.75 12.00
C ARG A 305 -13.88 -28.02 13.33
N GLN A 306 -13.01 -27.09 13.67
CA GLN A 306 -13.25 -26.16 14.77
C GLN A 306 -14.39 -25.20 14.44
N VAL A 307 -14.97 -24.62 15.48
CA VAL A 307 -15.99 -23.59 15.37
C VAL A 307 -15.38 -22.29 15.88
N TYR A 308 -15.29 -21.29 15.01
CA TYR A 308 -14.84 -19.95 15.35
C TYR A 308 -16.02 -19.00 15.39
N HIS A 309 -15.98 -18.05 16.33
CA HIS A 309 -17.05 -17.06 16.51
C HIS A 309 -16.52 -15.68 16.14
N LEU A 310 -17.05 -15.12 15.06
CA LEU A 310 -16.75 -13.78 14.58
C LEU A 310 -17.80 -12.80 15.12
N ASP A 311 -17.32 -11.74 15.76
CA ASP A 311 -18.14 -10.63 16.25
C ASP A 311 -18.33 -9.59 15.14
N GLY A 312 -19.48 -9.62 14.47
CA GLY A 312 -19.75 -8.80 13.30
C GLY A 312 -20.17 -7.36 13.59
N ARG A 313 -20.40 -7.00 14.86
CA ARG A 313 -20.94 -5.69 15.27
C ARG A 313 -20.12 -4.50 14.76
N PHE A 314 -18.85 -4.71 14.51
CA PHE A 314 -17.89 -3.67 14.09
C PHE A 314 -17.38 -3.85 12.65
N VAL A 315 -17.94 -4.79 11.89
CA VAL A 315 -17.57 -5.03 10.48
C VAL A 315 -18.30 -4.03 9.58
N THR A 316 -17.91 -2.75 9.71
CA THR A 316 -18.47 -1.62 8.94
C THR A 316 -17.64 -1.27 7.70
N ASP A 317 -16.54 -1.98 7.49
CA ASP A 317 -15.66 -1.88 6.33
C ASP A 317 -14.82 -3.17 6.24
N LEU A 318 -14.10 -3.34 5.13
CA LEU A 318 -13.31 -4.55 4.89
C LEU A 318 -12.14 -4.71 5.88
N ASP A 319 -11.55 -3.61 6.37
CA ASP A 319 -10.47 -3.68 7.37
C ASP A 319 -11.01 -4.16 8.73
N GLY A 320 -12.23 -3.78 9.09
CA GLY A 320 -12.96 -4.30 10.25
C GLY A 320 -13.25 -5.80 10.13
N PHE A 321 -13.55 -6.31 8.93
CA PHE A 321 -13.68 -7.75 8.71
C PHE A 321 -12.37 -8.50 9.02
N TYR A 322 -11.23 -8.01 8.50
CA TYR A 322 -9.93 -8.62 8.75
C TYR A 322 -9.56 -8.63 10.25
N CYS A 323 -9.85 -7.55 10.97
CA CYS A 323 -9.65 -7.52 12.43
C CYS A 323 -10.55 -8.54 13.14
N ALA A 324 -11.84 -8.61 12.77
CA ALA A 324 -12.80 -9.50 13.41
C ALA A 324 -12.50 -10.99 13.18
N ILE A 325 -12.15 -11.40 11.95
CA ILE A 325 -11.79 -12.78 11.66
C ILE A 325 -10.44 -13.16 12.28
N GLY A 326 -9.48 -12.23 12.28
CA GLY A 326 -8.21 -12.39 12.98
C GLY A 326 -8.41 -12.69 14.46
N GLU A 327 -9.28 -11.94 15.12
CA GLU A 327 -9.60 -12.19 16.52
C GLU A 327 -10.39 -13.48 16.74
N ALA A 328 -11.34 -13.79 15.85
CA ALA A 328 -12.11 -15.02 15.92
C ALA A 328 -11.20 -16.25 15.96
N VAL A 329 -10.18 -16.29 15.08
CA VAL A 329 -9.26 -17.42 14.94
C VAL A 329 -8.17 -17.42 16.00
N ASN A 330 -7.49 -16.29 16.21
CA ASN A 330 -6.24 -16.23 16.97
C ASN A 330 -6.34 -15.50 18.32
N GLY A 331 -7.55 -15.10 18.75
CA GLY A 331 -7.77 -14.41 20.01
C GLY A 331 -7.57 -12.88 19.91
N PRO A 332 -7.66 -12.13 21.02
CA PRO A 332 -7.50 -10.67 21.03
C PRO A 332 -6.27 -10.19 20.22
N GLY A 333 -6.46 -9.25 19.29
CA GLY A 333 -5.41 -8.77 18.39
C GLY A 333 -4.85 -9.83 17.41
N GLY A 334 -5.53 -10.95 17.22
CA GLY A 334 -5.10 -12.03 16.35
C GLY A 334 -5.11 -11.63 14.87
N TYR A 335 -4.21 -12.24 14.09
CA TYR A 335 -4.10 -12.02 12.65
C TYR A 335 -4.71 -13.18 11.87
N PHE A 336 -5.48 -12.89 10.83
CA PHE A 336 -5.92 -13.88 9.84
C PHE A 336 -6.21 -13.20 8.49
N GLY A 337 -5.23 -12.43 8.02
CA GLY A 337 -5.31 -11.64 6.79
C GLY A 337 -5.47 -10.13 7.04
N TRP A 338 -5.10 -9.34 6.03
CA TRP A 338 -5.18 -7.86 5.99
C TRP A 338 -5.49 -7.33 4.57
N ASN A 339 -5.56 -8.26 3.61
CA ASN A 339 -6.03 -8.10 2.24
C ASN A 339 -6.50 -9.48 1.72
N LEU A 340 -7.07 -9.54 0.53
CA LEU A 340 -7.66 -10.76 -0.02
C LEU A 340 -6.63 -11.88 -0.24
N SER A 341 -5.44 -11.55 -0.75
CA SER A 341 -4.37 -12.54 -0.96
C SER A 341 -3.86 -13.11 0.37
N ALA A 342 -3.71 -12.25 1.38
CA ALA A 342 -3.27 -12.68 2.70
C ALA A 342 -4.35 -13.50 3.42
N LEU A 343 -5.63 -13.19 3.22
CA LEU A 343 -6.72 -14.03 3.70
C LEU A 343 -6.71 -15.40 3.01
N HIS A 344 -6.52 -15.43 1.69
CA HIS A 344 -6.35 -16.67 0.93
C HIS A 344 -5.22 -17.51 1.50
N ASP A 345 -4.03 -16.92 1.71
CA ASP A 345 -2.88 -17.60 2.32
C ASP A 345 -3.24 -18.17 3.71
N CYS A 346 -3.91 -17.39 4.56
CA CYS A 346 -4.36 -17.85 5.88
C CYS A 346 -5.33 -19.04 5.79
N LEU A 347 -6.23 -19.04 4.81
CA LEU A 347 -7.18 -20.13 4.57
C LEU A 347 -6.53 -21.41 4.02
N THR A 348 -5.30 -21.34 3.50
CA THR A 348 -4.52 -22.52 3.12
C THR A 348 -3.83 -23.22 4.30
N GLY A 349 -3.88 -22.64 5.50
CA GLY A 349 -3.33 -23.19 6.75
C GLY A 349 -1.95 -22.64 7.12
N GLY A 350 -1.49 -22.96 8.34
CA GLY A 350 -0.25 -22.46 8.92
C GLY A 350 -0.38 -21.12 9.67
N TRP A 351 -1.61 -20.64 9.86
CA TRP A 351 -1.94 -19.33 10.41
C TRP A 351 -2.94 -19.38 11.58
N GLY A 352 -3.15 -20.55 12.18
CA GLY A 352 -3.95 -20.75 13.40
C GLY A 352 -5.23 -21.56 13.19
N ALA A 353 -5.70 -21.69 11.95
CA ALA A 353 -6.86 -22.50 11.59
C ALA A 353 -6.55 -23.43 10.42
N ARG A 354 -6.93 -24.70 10.56
CA ARG A 354 -6.90 -25.68 9.47
C ARG A 354 -8.29 -25.82 8.86
N THR A 355 -8.40 -25.60 7.56
CA THR A 355 -9.63 -25.87 6.79
C THR A 355 -9.84 -27.38 6.60
N PRO A 356 -11.11 -27.87 6.54
CA PRO A 356 -12.36 -27.12 6.70
C PRO A 356 -12.67 -26.78 8.17
N PHE A 357 -13.36 -25.67 8.42
CA PHE A 357 -13.87 -25.27 9.75
C PHE A 357 -15.20 -24.51 9.62
N THR A 358 -15.90 -24.31 10.73
CA THR A 358 -17.15 -23.54 10.78
C THR A 358 -16.89 -22.14 11.34
N LEU A 359 -17.38 -21.10 10.65
CA LEU A 359 -17.35 -19.72 11.11
C LEU A 359 -18.77 -19.25 11.44
N VAL A 360 -19.06 -19.09 12.73
CA VAL A 360 -20.30 -18.47 13.19
C VAL A 360 -20.12 -16.95 13.19
N TRP A 361 -20.78 -16.27 12.26
CA TRP A 361 -20.71 -14.82 12.09
C TRP A 361 -21.92 -14.18 12.75
N HIS A 362 -21.73 -13.62 13.95
CA HIS A 362 -22.78 -12.91 14.68
C HIS A 362 -22.94 -11.48 14.18
N ASP A 363 -24.16 -10.94 14.21
CA ASP A 363 -24.48 -9.57 13.78
C ASP A 363 -24.07 -9.33 12.31
N ALA A 364 -24.19 -10.37 11.48
CA ALA A 364 -23.73 -10.35 10.09
C ALA A 364 -24.43 -9.26 9.25
N HIS A 365 -25.63 -8.85 9.65
CA HIS A 365 -26.38 -7.77 9.04
C HIS A 365 -25.61 -6.44 8.97
N VAL A 366 -24.67 -6.18 9.89
CA VAL A 366 -23.82 -4.98 9.82
C VAL A 366 -22.96 -5.01 8.56
N ALA A 367 -22.34 -6.14 8.26
CA ALA A 367 -21.53 -6.32 7.06
C ALA A 367 -22.39 -6.27 5.79
N GLU A 368 -23.62 -6.81 5.81
CA GLU A 368 -24.56 -6.70 4.68
C GLU A 368 -24.87 -5.25 4.30
N GLN A 369 -24.94 -4.35 5.30
CA GLN A 369 -25.23 -2.94 5.07
C GLN A 369 -24.01 -2.13 4.57
N HIS A 370 -22.79 -2.58 4.90
CA HIS A 370 -21.58 -1.78 4.67
C HIS A 370 -20.65 -2.36 3.58
N LEU A 371 -20.60 -3.68 3.43
CA LEU A 371 -19.79 -4.36 2.41
C LEU A 371 -20.63 -4.59 1.15
N VAL A 372 -21.02 -3.47 0.53
CA VAL A 372 -21.92 -3.42 -0.64
C VAL A 372 -21.14 -3.07 -1.91
N PRO A 373 -21.68 -3.38 -3.11
CA PRO A 373 -21.07 -2.96 -4.36
C PRO A 373 -20.84 -1.45 -4.41
N GLY A 374 -19.69 -1.02 -4.92
CA GLY A 374 -19.32 0.39 -4.97
C GLY A 374 -17.84 0.56 -5.28
N TYR A 375 -17.31 1.72 -4.92
CA TYR A 375 -15.91 2.05 -5.09
C TYR A 375 -15.27 2.41 -3.77
N ASP A 376 -14.19 1.70 -3.45
CA ASP A 376 -13.40 1.92 -2.26
C ASP A 376 -12.32 2.96 -2.58
N ARG A 377 -12.56 4.22 -2.17
CA ARG A 377 -11.62 5.34 -2.34
C ARG A 377 -10.36 5.24 -1.47
N ARG A 378 -10.35 4.35 -0.48
CA ARG A 378 -9.16 4.07 0.32
C ARG A 378 -8.22 3.15 -0.44
N ARG A 379 -8.77 2.11 -1.09
CA ARG A 379 -8.00 1.14 -1.89
C ARG A 379 -7.87 1.54 -3.36
N TRP A 380 -8.60 2.58 -3.78
CA TRP A 380 -8.76 3.00 -5.17
C TRP A 380 -9.15 1.84 -6.08
N ALA A 381 -10.13 1.04 -5.66
CA ALA A 381 -10.55 -0.18 -6.34
C ALA A 381 -12.06 -0.44 -6.18
N THR A 382 -12.58 -1.40 -6.92
CA THR A 382 -13.94 -1.90 -6.71
C THR A 382 -14.10 -2.40 -5.28
N ALA A 383 -15.17 -1.98 -4.60
CA ALA A 383 -15.43 -2.37 -3.23
C ALA A 383 -15.65 -3.88 -3.13
N THR A 384 -14.95 -4.53 -2.21
CA THR A 384 -15.19 -5.93 -1.87
C THR A 384 -16.51 -6.05 -1.12
N THR A 385 -17.35 -6.98 -1.55
CA THR A 385 -18.67 -7.19 -0.94
C THR A 385 -18.67 -8.34 0.06
N MET A 386 -19.65 -8.37 0.95
CA MET A 386 -19.86 -9.53 1.82
C MET A 386 -20.06 -10.81 1.01
N ALA A 387 -20.82 -10.74 -0.10
CA ALA A 387 -21.04 -11.89 -0.98
C ALA A 387 -19.72 -12.44 -1.56
N TYR A 388 -18.79 -11.56 -1.92
CA TYR A 388 -17.45 -11.97 -2.38
C TYR A 388 -16.68 -12.70 -1.27
N LEU A 389 -16.67 -12.16 -0.04
CA LEU A 389 -16.00 -12.79 1.11
C LEU A 389 -16.59 -14.17 1.42
N LEU A 390 -17.92 -14.31 1.39
CA LEU A 390 -18.60 -15.60 1.59
C LEU A 390 -18.23 -16.61 0.50
N GLY A 391 -18.13 -16.17 -0.76
CA GLY A 391 -17.67 -16.98 -1.87
C GLY A 391 -16.26 -17.52 -1.63
N MET A 392 -15.32 -16.62 -1.30
CA MET A 392 -13.94 -16.99 -0.98
C MET A 392 -13.85 -17.96 0.21
N LEU A 393 -14.54 -17.69 1.31
CA LEU A 393 -14.58 -18.59 2.46
C LEU A 393 -15.10 -19.99 2.08
N SER A 394 -16.17 -20.05 1.29
CA SER A 394 -16.75 -21.31 0.81
C SER A 394 -15.80 -22.08 -0.12
N GLU A 395 -15.07 -21.40 -1.01
CA GLU A 395 -14.08 -22.02 -1.90
C GLU A 395 -12.96 -22.72 -1.12
N HIS A 396 -12.63 -22.19 0.07
CA HIS A 396 -11.67 -22.78 0.99
C HIS A 396 -12.27 -23.80 1.98
N GLY A 397 -13.54 -24.18 1.81
CA GLY A 397 -14.20 -25.17 2.65
C GLY A 397 -14.55 -24.66 4.06
N VAL A 398 -14.70 -23.34 4.23
CA VAL A 398 -15.24 -22.76 5.46
C VAL A 398 -16.77 -22.73 5.36
N GLU A 399 -17.42 -23.37 6.32
CA GLU A 399 -18.88 -23.31 6.47
C GLU A 399 -19.25 -22.08 7.29
N VAL A 400 -20.02 -21.14 6.72
CA VAL A 400 -20.39 -19.90 7.40
C VAL A 400 -21.83 -19.96 7.89
N GLU A 401 -22.03 -19.79 9.20
CA GLU A 401 -23.34 -19.62 9.83
C GLU A 401 -23.58 -18.13 10.13
N LEU A 402 -24.47 -17.47 9.37
CA LEU A 402 -24.85 -16.08 9.62
C LEU A 402 -25.89 -16.00 10.75
N ARG A 403 -25.69 -15.10 11.72
CA ARG A 403 -26.59 -14.89 12.86
C ARG A 403 -26.94 -13.42 13.08
#